data_AF-A0A662NXH6-F1
#
_entry.id   AF-A0A662NXH6-F1
#
_cell.length_a   1.000
_cell.length_b   1.000
_cell.length_c   1.000
_cell.angle_alpha   90.00
_cell.angle_beta   90.00
_cell.angle_gamma   90.00
#
_symmetry.space_group_name_H-M   'P 1'
#
loop_
_entity.id
_entity.type
_entity.pdbx_description
1 polymer ?
#
loop_
_entity_poly.entity_id
_entity_poly.type
_entity_poly.pdbx_seq_one_letter_code
_entity_poly.pdbx_strand_id
1 'polypeptide(L)'
;MGKEGRRHERVGEVSKLPPLPRDLENRLEKAIDVLRSHPVRLAYLFGSMTKTKENQDIDIAVFPDRGFSYRSLYADLSLALNTDRLDLVDMRFAPSYLLDEIFRGRLLLSVSEEETARFEGGQRSRWREELLLWRKKLEGESSMSLRVEFLVQALNELERVARNWRNIEKSQQKC
;
A
#
# COMPACT_ATOMS: atom_id res chain seq x y z
N MET A 1 43.30 0.33 21.78
CA MET A 1 43.46 1.50 20.90
C MET A 1 43.80 0.96 19.52
N GLY A 2 43.06 1.13 18.43
CA GLY A 2 41.78 1.75 18.12
C GLY A 2 41.48 1.48 16.64
N LYS A 3 40.19 1.29 16.35
CA LYS A 3 39.43 1.64 15.11
C LYS A 3 40.00 1.16 13.75
N GLU A 4 39.36 0.21 13.05
CA GLU A 4 38.08 0.32 12.30
C GLU A 4 38.25 0.92 10.90
N GLY A 5 37.67 0.26 9.89
CA GLY A 5 37.29 0.92 8.64
C GLY A 5 37.79 0.29 7.35
N ARG A 6 36.95 -0.57 6.74
CA ARG A 6 36.41 -0.35 5.39
C ARG A 6 35.43 -1.47 5.02
N ARG A 7 34.14 -1.24 5.33
CA ARG A 7 33.05 -1.93 4.63
C ARG A 7 32.89 -1.27 3.27
N HIS A 8 33.29 -1.99 2.23
CA HIS A 8 32.76 -1.79 0.89
C HIS A 8 31.43 -2.55 0.83
N GLU A 9 30.31 -1.84 0.89
CA GLU A 9 29.04 -2.39 0.43
C GLU A 9 28.16 -1.23 -0.05
N ARG A 10 28.25 -0.94 -1.36
CA ARG A 10 27.25 -0.15 -2.07
C ARG A 10 26.41 -1.14 -2.86
N VAL A 11 25.25 -1.48 -2.33
CA VAL A 11 24.20 -2.20 -3.05
C VAL A 11 22.90 -1.44 -2.84
N GLY A 12 22.33 -0.95 -3.94
CA GLY A 12 20.92 -0.59 -4.12
C GLY A 12 20.33 0.44 -3.15
N GLU A 13 20.30 1.72 -3.53
CA GLU A 13 19.38 2.71 -2.96
C GLU A 13 17.92 2.30 -3.27
N VAL A 14 17.31 1.59 -2.34
CA VAL A 14 15.85 1.62 -2.13
C VAL A 14 15.59 2.93 -1.38
N SER A 15 14.73 3.80 -1.95
CA SER A 15 14.20 5.06 -1.40
C SER A 15 14.76 5.48 -0.03
N LYS A 16 15.69 6.44 -0.02
CA LYS A 16 16.35 7.04 1.16
C LYS A 16 15.40 7.86 2.06
N LEU A 17 14.20 7.35 2.34
CA LEU A 17 13.38 7.93 3.39
C LEU A 17 13.97 7.55 4.75
N PRO A 18 13.95 8.46 5.74
CA PRO A 18 14.48 8.17 7.06
C PRO A 18 13.77 6.93 7.64
N PRO A 19 14.48 6.16 8.48
CA PRO A 19 13.88 5.01 9.14
C PRO A 19 12.69 5.47 9.98
N LEU A 20 11.73 4.56 10.16
CA LEU A 20 10.56 4.85 10.96
C LEU A 20 10.94 5.22 12.40
N PRO A 21 10.17 6.11 13.05
CA PRO A 21 10.41 6.45 14.45
C PRO A 21 10.30 5.22 15.36
N ARG A 22 11.15 5.16 16.38
CA ARG A 22 11.15 4.06 17.37
C ARG A 22 9.90 4.05 18.25
N ASP A 23 9.19 5.17 18.32
CA ASP A 23 7.97 5.40 19.09
C ASP A 23 6.69 5.31 18.23
N LEU A 24 6.72 4.50 17.17
CA LEU A 24 5.64 4.38 16.18
C LEU A 24 4.27 4.10 16.81
N GLU A 25 4.19 3.24 17.83
CA GLU A 25 2.90 2.91 18.48
C GLU A 25 2.26 4.15 19.13
N ASN A 26 3.05 4.96 19.86
CA ASN A 26 2.57 6.21 20.46
C ASN A 26 2.17 7.25 19.39
N ARG A 27 2.80 7.18 18.20
CA ARG A 27 2.47 8.06 17.08
C ARG A 27 1.23 7.59 16.32
N LEU A 28 0.99 6.28 16.27
CA LEU A 28 -0.25 5.72 15.75
C LEU A 28 -1.45 6.19 16.56
N GLU A 29 -1.33 6.32 17.88
CA GLU A 29 -2.38 6.94 18.71
C GLU A 29 -2.69 8.39 18.26
N LYS A 30 -1.64 9.20 18.01
CA LYS A 30 -1.82 10.56 17.46
C LYS A 30 -2.41 10.57 16.06
N ALA A 31 -2.06 9.58 15.23
CA ALA A 31 -2.60 9.43 13.90
C ALA A 31 -4.11 9.11 13.94
N ILE A 32 -4.59 8.39 14.95
CA ILE A 32 -6.03 8.17 15.16
C ILE A 32 -6.75 9.50 15.42
N ASP A 33 -6.17 10.40 16.22
CA ASP A 33 -6.76 11.71 16.46
C ASP A 33 -6.78 12.60 15.20
N VAL A 34 -5.74 12.51 14.37
CA VAL A 34 -5.76 13.13 13.03
C VAL A 34 -6.85 12.52 12.15
N LEU A 35 -7.00 11.20 12.12
CA LEU A 35 -8.06 10.55 11.33
C LEU A 35 -9.46 11.02 11.75
N ARG A 36 -9.68 11.27 13.06
CA ARG A 36 -10.94 11.79 13.60
C ARG A 36 -11.21 13.26 13.24
N SER A 37 -10.17 14.06 13.02
CA SER A 37 -10.32 15.48 12.66
C SER A 37 -10.57 15.70 11.16
N HIS A 38 -10.37 14.65 10.36
CA HIS A 38 -10.67 14.63 8.93
C HIS A 38 -12.02 13.96 8.65
N PRO A 39 -12.67 14.26 7.51
CA PRO A 39 -13.91 13.62 7.09
C PRO A 39 -13.63 12.18 6.62
N VAL A 40 -13.35 11.29 7.56
CA VAL A 40 -13.07 9.87 7.37
C VAL A 40 -14.05 9.07 8.22
N ARG A 41 -14.69 8.08 7.60
CA ARG A 41 -15.74 7.25 8.24
C ARG A 41 -15.17 5.96 8.82
N LEU A 42 -14.16 5.41 8.13
CA LEU A 42 -13.52 4.15 8.46
C LEU A 42 -12.03 4.22 8.09
N ALA A 43 -11.16 3.68 8.93
CA ALA A 43 -9.74 3.57 8.61
C ALA A 43 -9.11 2.30 9.17
N TYR A 44 -8.23 1.66 8.40
CA TYR A 44 -7.46 0.49 8.82
C TYR A 44 -5.97 0.72 8.59
N LEU A 45 -5.16 0.18 9.49
CA LEU A 45 -3.76 -0.08 9.27
C LEU A 45 -3.63 -1.50 8.69
N PHE A 46 -3.04 -1.64 7.52
CA PHE A 46 -2.86 -2.94 6.86
C PHE A 46 -1.40 -3.14 6.44
N GLY A 47 -1.12 -4.17 5.65
CA GLY A 47 0.21 -4.40 5.10
C GLY A 47 1.26 -4.87 6.12
N SER A 48 2.53 -4.65 5.73
CA SER A 48 3.68 -5.41 6.23
C SER A 48 4.11 -5.10 7.67
N MET A 49 3.56 -4.04 8.27
CA MET A 49 3.79 -3.65 9.66
C MET A 49 3.41 -4.72 10.69
N THR A 50 2.66 -5.74 10.29
CA THR A 50 2.35 -6.90 11.14
C THR A 50 3.47 -7.94 11.22
N LYS A 51 4.56 -7.86 10.43
CA LYS A 51 5.47 -9.02 10.28
C LYS A 51 6.99 -8.85 10.37
N THR A 52 7.66 -7.70 10.21
CA THR A 52 9.09 -7.54 10.63
C THR A 52 9.75 -6.22 10.21
N LYS A 53 10.47 -5.60 11.15
CA LYS A 53 11.71 -4.79 11.03
C LYS A 53 11.68 -3.47 10.25
N GLU A 54 12.16 -2.45 10.97
CA GLU A 54 12.75 -1.18 10.54
C GLU A 54 12.89 -1.01 9.02
N ASN A 55 12.21 0.01 8.48
CA ASN A 55 12.14 0.40 7.06
C ASN A 55 10.95 -0.12 6.23
N GLN A 56 9.77 -0.31 6.82
CA GLN A 56 8.53 -0.54 6.06
C GLN A 56 7.74 0.76 5.91
N ASP A 57 6.92 0.84 4.87
CA ASP A 57 5.96 1.92 4.69
C ASP A 57 4.72 1.64 5.56
N ILE A 58 4.08 2.69 6.05
CA ILE A 58 2.88 2.61 6.87
C ILE A 58 1.68 2.59 5.92
N ASP A 59 1.06 1.43 5.75
CA ASP A 59 -0.11 1.27 4.88
C ASP A 59 -1.41 1.59 5.64
N ILE A 60 -2.04 2.73 5.33
CA ILE A 60 -3.33 3.14 5.91
C ILE A 60 -4.39 3.19 4.82
N ALA A 61 -5.50 2.49 5.02
CA ALA A 61 -6.67 2.57 4.16
C ALA A 61 -7.72 3.44 4.82
N VAL A 62 -8.39 4.30 4.05
CA VAL A 62 -9.45 5.18 4.52
C VAL A 62 -10.70 5.08 3.64
N PHE A 63 -11.85 5.16 4.28
CA PHE A 63 -13.16 5.31 3.64
C PHE A 63 -13.61 6.75 3.91
N PRO A 64 -13.43 7.64 2.94
CA PRO A 64 -13.66 9.06 3.13
C PRO A 64 -15.15 9.42 3.12
N ASP A 65 -15.50 10.49 3.83
CA ASP A 65 -16.80 11.14 3.76
C ASP A 65 -16.80 12.34 2.78
N ARG A 66 -17.94 13.04 2.69
CA ARG A 66 -18.05 14.28 1.92
C ARG A 66 -17.06 15.34 2.41
N GLY A 67 -16.42 16.04 1.47
CA GLY A 67 -15.44 17.07 1.78
C GLY A 67 -14.01 16.56 2.03
N PHE A 68 -13.77 15.27 1.81
CA PHE A 68 -12.45 14.67 1.99
C PHE A 68 -11.38 15.20 1.03
N SER A 69 -10.24 15.57 1.62
CA SER A 69 -9.02 15.99 0.93
C SER A 69 -7.89 15.02 1.25
N TYR A 70 -7.51 14.21 0.26
CA TYR A 70 -6.41 13.27 0.38
C TYR A 70 -5.09 13.97 0.74
N ARG A 71 -4.81 15.11 0.10
CA ARG A 71 -3.58 15.89 0.33
C ARG A 71 -3.50 16.43 1.76
N SER A 72 -4.62 16.90 2.31
CA SER A 72 -4.68 17.44 3.67
C SER A 72 -4.47 16.34 4.70
N LEU A 73 -5.17 15.21 4.54
CA LEU A 73 -5.00 14.08 5.44
C LEU A 73 -3.56 13.54 5.40
N TYR A 74 -3.00 13.37 4.20
CA TYR A 74 -1.63 12.90 4.03
C TYR A 74 -0.63 13.79 4.78
N ALA A 75 -0.71 15.11 4.60
CA ALA A 75 0.19 16.05 5.26
C ALA A 75 0.10 15.96 6.80
N ASP A 76 -1.11 15.93 7.34
CA ASP A 76 -1.31 15.88 8.79
C ASP A 76 -0.87 14.53 9.38
N LEU A 77 -1.11 13.42 8.66
CA LEU A 77 -0.63 12.10 9.06
C LEU A 77 0.89 12.01 9.00
N SER A 78 1.53 12.53 7.95
CA SER A 78 2.99 12.57 7.85
C SER A 78 3.62 13.36 8.99
N LEU A 79 3.00 14.46 9.43
CA LEU A 79 3.44 15.23 10.59
C LEU A 79 3.24 14.47 11.91
N ALA A 80 2.08 13.83 12.11
CA ALA A 80 1.80 13.07 13.33
C ALA A 80 2.72 11.84 13.47
N LEU A 81 2.90 11.12 12.38
CA LEU A 81 3.77 9.94 12.28
C LEU A 81 5.24 10.33 12.14
N ASN A 82 5.55 11.60 11.86
CA ASN A 82 6.90 12.13 11.60
C ASN A 82 7.66 11.29 10.57
N THR A 83 6.98 10.93 9.51
CA THR A 83 7.52 10.15 8.40
C THR A 83 6.68 10.38 7.15
N ASP A 84 7.34 10.43 6.00
CA ASP A 84 6.68 10.46 4.68
C ASP A 84 6.51 9.04 4.10
N ARG A 85 6.88 8.02 4.87
CA ARG A 85 6.72 6.60 4.54
C ARG A 85 5.29 6.13 4.81
N LEU A 86 4.35 6.78 4.16
CA LEU A 86 2.92 6.56 4.32
C LEU A 86 2.31 6.22 2.96
N ASP A 87 1.68 5.05 2.88
CA ASP A 87 0.87 4.65 1.74
C ASP A 87 -0.60 4.75 2.14
N LEU A 88 -1.30 5.72 1.55
CA LEU A 88 -2.70 5.99 1.86
C LEU A 88 -3.60 5.44 0.74
N VAL A 89 -4.56 4.59 1.09
CA VAL A 89 -5.46 3.95 0.12
C VAL A 89 -6.89 4.43 0.31
N ASP A 90 -7.52 4.87 -0.78
CA ASP A 90 -8.95 5.18 -0.81
C ASP A 90 -9.77 3.91 -1.08
N MET A 91 -10.48 3.43 -0.07
CA MET A 91 -11.28 2.20 -0.14
C MET A 91 -12.41 2.25 -1.18
N ARG A 92 -12.81 3.44 -1.67
CA ARG A 92 -13.84 3.57 -2.71
C ARG A 92 -13.36 3.04 -4.06
N PHE A 93 -12.06 3.10 -4.31
CA PHE A 93 -11.44 2.74 -5.58
C PHE A 93 -10.50 1.53 -5.46
N ALA A 94 -10.27 1.04 -4.24
CA ALA A 94 -9.43 -0.12 -4.00
C ALA A 94 -10.05 -1.37 -4.65
N PRO A 95 -9.24 -2.19 -5.34
CA PRO A 95 -9.71 -3.45 -5.89
C PRO A 95 -10.12 -4.41 -4.78
N SER A 96 -11.04 -5.31 -5.10
CA SER A 96 -11.67 -6.24 -4.15
C SER A 96 -10.69 -7.13 -3.39
N TYR A 97 -9.62 -7.60 -4.05
CA TYR A 97 -8.56 -8.37 -3.39
C TYR A 97 -7.81 -7.55 -2.32
N LEU A 98 -7.58 -6.26 -2.58
CA LEU A 98 -6.88 -5.37 -1.65
C LEU A 98 -7.78 -5.01 -0.47
N LEU A 99 -9.09 -4.83 -0.71
CA LEU A 99 -10.06 -4.64 0.36
C LEU A 99 -10.10 -5.83 1.34
N ASP A 100 -10.00 -7.07 0.85
CA ASP A 100 -9.92 -8.25 1.73
C ASP A 100 -8.65 -8.24 2.61
N GLU A 101 -7.52 -7.77 2.07
CA GLU A 101 -6.30 -7.57 2.84
C GLU A 101 -6.44 -6.46 3.88
N ILE A 102 -7.03 -5.32 3.48
CA ILE A 102 -7.31 -4.17 4.36
C ILE A 102 -8.16 -4.60 5.57
N PHE A 103 -9.23 -5.36 5.34
CA PHE A 103 -10.12 -5.82 6.42
C PHE A 103 -9.51 -6.89 7.34
N ARG A 104 -8.39 -7.51 6.96
CA ARG A 104 -7.60 -8.38 7.86
C ARG A 104 -6.62 -7.59 8.72
N GLY A 105 -6.43 -6.30 8.43
CA GLY A 105 -5.59 -5.39 9.18
C GLY A 105 -6.18 -4.99 10.53
N ARG A 106 -5.52 -4.01 11.17
CA ARG A 106 -5.96 -3.41 12.44
C ARG A 106 -6.89 -2.23 12.15
N LEU A 107 -8.10 -2.25 12.70
CA LEU A 107 -9.01 -1.11 12.66
C LEU A 107 -8.45 0.07 13.47
N LEU A 108 -8.32 1.24 12.86
CA LEU A 108 -7.86 2.48 13.51
C LEU A 108 -9.00 3.41 13.88
N LEU A 109 -10.00 3.55 13.01
CA LEU A 109 -11.14 4.43 13.20
C LEU A 109 -12.40 3.81 12.61
N SER A 110 -13.51 3.86 13.34
CA SER A 110 -14.85 3.53 12.86
C SER A 110 -15.85 4.50 13.48
N VAL A 111 -16.62 5.22 12.66
CA VAL A 111 -17.67 6.15 13.14
C VAL A 111 -18.93 5.40 13.59
N SER A 112 -19.23 4.24 13.00
CA SER A 112 -20.38 3.40 13.37
C SER A 112 -20.11 1.92 13.08
N GLU A 113 -20.30 1.06 14.08
CA GLU A 113 -20.14 -0.40 13.93
C GLU A 113 -21.09 -0.98 12.89
N GLU A 114 -22.35 -0.51 12.85
CA GLU A 114 -23.33 -0.96 11.87
C GLU A 114 -22.93 -0.59 10.44
N GLU A 115 -22.40 0.62 10.27
CA GLU A 115 -21.95 1.08 8.96
C GLU A 115 -20.72 0.30 8.49
N THR A 116 -19.76 0.08 9.40
CA THR A 116 -18.58 -0.74 9.15
C THR A 116 -18.98 -2.16 8.75
N ALA A 117 -19.88 -2.80 9.50
CA ALA A 117 -20.37 -4.13 9.19
C ALA A 117 -21.10 -4.19 7.84
N ARG A 118 -21.91 -3.18 7.50
CA ARG A 118 -22.58 -3.10 6.18
C ARG A 118 -21.58 -2.91 5.05
N PHE A 119 -20.60 -2.03 5.22
CA PHE A 119 -19.57 -1.77 4.22
C PHE A 119 -18.71 -3.02 3.99
N GLU A 120 -18.15 -3.60 5.05
CA GLU A 120 -17.38 -4.84 4.99
C GLU A 120 -18.18 -5.99 4.36
N GLY A 121 -19.40 -6.21 4.84
CA GLY A 121 -20.28 -7.28 4.36
C GLY A 121 -20.64 -7.12 2.88
N GLY A 122 -20.86 -5.88 2.43
CA GLY A 122 -21.10 -5.55 1.03
C GLY A 122 -19.88 -5.84 0.15
N GLN A 123 -18.69 -5.40 0.56
CA GLN A 123 -17.46 -5.62 -0.20
C GLN A 123 -17.06 -7.10 -0.24
N ARG A 124 -17.17 -7.83 0.88
CA ARG A 124 -16.90 -9.28 0.93
C ARG A 124 -17.83 -10.07 0.03
N SER A 125 -19.11 -9.67 -0.09
CA SER A 125 -20.06 -10.33 -0.99
C SER A 125 -19.70 -10.10 -2.45
N ARG A 126 -19.36 -8.86 -2.83
CA ARG A 126 -18.86 -8.53 -4.17
C ARG A 126 -17.59 -9.30 -4.53
N TRP A 127 -16.64 -9.38 -3.61
CA TRP A 127 -15.40 -10.14 -3.81
C TRP A 127 -15.66 -11.63 -4.05
N ARG A 128 -16.57 -12.25 -3.29
CA ARG A 128 -16.95 -13.66 -3.50
C ARG A 128 -17.58 -13.87 -4.88
N GLU A 129 -18.46 -12.97 -5.31
CA GLU A 129 -19.08 -13.03 -6.64
C GLU A 129 -18.02 -12.88 -7.75
N GLU A 130 -17.11 -11.92 -7.60
CA GLU A 130 -16.02 -11.70 -8.55
C GLU A 130 -15.09 -12.91 -8.64
N LEU A 131 -14.67 -13.47 -7.50
CA LEU A 131 -13.87 -14.69 -7.43
C LEU A 131 -14.55 -15.88 -8.10
N LEU A 132 -15.86 -16.05 -7.91
CA LEU A 132 -16.64 -17.11 -8.55
C LEU A 132 -16.67 -16.92 -10.07
N LEU A 133 -16.81 -15.67 -10.55
CA LEU A 133 -16.75 -15.35 -11.98
C LEU A 133 -15.36 -15.60 -12.56
N TRP A 134 -14.30 -15.17 -11.88
CA TRP A 134 -12.92 -15.45 -12.27
C TRP A 134 -12.63 -16.94 -12.31
N ARG A 135 -13.07 -17.70 -11.31
CA ARG A 135 -12.93 -19.16 -11.28
C ARG A 135 -13.67 -19.81 -12.46
N LYS A 136 -14.91 -19.44 -12.73
CA LYS A 136 -15.68 -19.94 -13.89
C LYS A 136 -15.03 -19.57 -15.21
N LYS A 137 -14.47 -18.36 -15.34
CA LYS A 137 -13.70 -17.97 -16.53
C LYS A 137 -12.47 -18.84 -16.69
N LEU A 138 -11.68 -19.04 -15.63
CA LEU A 138 -10.47 -19.87 -15.67
C LEU A 138 -10.79 -21.35 -15.93
N GLU A 139 -11.90 -21.88 -15.39
CA GLU A 139 -12.36 -23.25 -15.62
C GLU A 139 -12.94 -23.42 -17.04
N GLY A 140 -13.70 -22.44 -17.54
CA GLY A 140 -14.24 -22.41 -18.91
C GLY A 140 -13.20 -22.07 -19.99
N GLU A 141 -12.13 -21.37 -19.61
CA GLU A 141 -10.96 -21.04 -20.44
C GLU A 141 -9.83 -22.06 -20.27
N SER A 142 -10.15 -23.34 -20.01
CA SER A 142 -9.24 -24.43 -20.39
C SER A 142 -8.85 -24.39 -21.89
N SER A 143 -9.47 -23.51 -22.70
CA SER A 143 -9.09 -23.20 -24.09
C SER A 143 -8.26 -21.92 -24.30
N MET A 144 -8.01 -21.09 -23.29
CA MET A 144 -6.94 -20.08 -23.33
C MET A 144 -5.98 -20.37 -22.19
N SER A 145 -5.22 -21.45 -22.37
CA SER A 145 -3.92 -21.58 -21.74
C SER A 145 -3.18 -20.25 -21.94
N LEU A 146 -3.07 -19.46 -20.88
CA LEU A 146 -2.00 -18.47 -20.76
C LEU A 146 -0.71 -19.25 -20.94
N ARG A 147 -0.25 -19.35 -22.19
CA ARG A 147 1.01 -20.01 -22.50
C ARG A 147 2.05 -19.31 -21.66
N VAL A 148 2.77 -20.07 -20.83
CA VAL A 148 3.84 -19.55 -19.98
C VAL A 148 4.79 -18.67 -20.79
N GLU A 149 4.99 -19.01 -22.06
CA GLU A 149 5.70 -18.23 -23.08
C GLU A 149 5.18 -16.80 -23.25
N PHE A 150 3.86 -16.58 -23.31
CA PHE A 150 3.26 -15.24 -23.44
C PHE A 150 3.49 -14.40 -22.17
N LEU A 151 3.35 -15.00 -20.99
CA LEU A 151 3.63 -14.31 -19.73
C LEU A 151 5.11 -13.95 -19.59
N VAL A 152 6.00 -14.85 -19.99
CA VAL A 152 7.45 -14.63 -20.01
C VAL A 152 7.81 -13.53 -21.03
N GLN A 153 7.18 -13.51 -22.20
CA GLN A 153 7.38 -12.45 -23.19
C GLN A 153 6.89 -11.09 -22.68
N ALA A 154 5.69 -11.02 -22.09
CA ALA A 154 5.16 -9.79 -21.53
C ALA A 154 6.05 -9.25 -20.41
N LEU A 155 6.56 -10.12 -19.53
CA LEU A 155 7.47 -9.74 -18.46
C LEU A 155 8.81 -9.23 -19.01
N ASN A 156 9.38 -9.91 -20.01
CA ASN A 156 10.63 -9.49 -20.65
C ASN A 156 10.49 -8.12 -21.35
N GLU A 157 9.36 -7.85 -21.99
CA GLU A 157 9.09 -6.54 -22.61
C GLU A 157 8.95 -5.44 -21.56
N LEU A 158 8.25 -5.69 -20.45
CA LEU A 158 8.18 -4.74 -19.34
C LEU A 158 9.56 -4.45 -18.75
N GLU A 159 10.40 -5.48 -18.57
CA GLU A 159 11.79 -5.29 -18.11
C GLU A 159 12.67 -4.54 -19.12
N ARG A 160 12.44 -4.74 -20.43
CA ARG A 160 13.15 -4.01 -21.49
C ARG A 160 12.77 -2.53 -21.48
N VAL A 161 11.47 -2.23 -21.38
CA VAL A 161 10.95 -0.87 -21.27
C VAL A 161 11.52 -0.20 -20.02
N ALA A 162 11.47 -0.87 -18.86
CA ALA A 162 12.02 -0.34 -17.60
C ALA A 162 13.55 -0.10 -17.63
N ARG A 163 14.30 -0.87 -18.43
CA ARG A 163 15.74 -0.62 -18.66
C ARG A 163 15.98 0.57 -19.58
N ASN A 164 15.17 0.72 -20.63
CA ASN A 164 15.27 1.85 -21.55
C ASN A 164 14.99 3.18 -20.85
N TRP A 165 13.96 3.25 -20.00
CA TRP A 165 13.69 4.43 -19.19
C TRP A 165 14.87 4.80 -18.28
N ARG A 166 15.49 3.82 -17.61
CA ARG A 166 16.70 4.04 -16.79
C ARG A 166 17.91 4.50 -17.60
N ASN A 167 18.04 4.11 -18.86
CA ASN A 167 19.13 4.53 -19.73
C ASN A 167 18.89 5.94 -20.30
N ILE A 168 17.64 6.32 -20.53
CA ILE A 168 17.26 7.68 -20.94
C ILE A 168 17.52 8.66 -19.79
N GLU A 169 17.15 8.34 -18.55
CA GLU A 169 17.48 9.16 -17.36
C GLU A 169 18.99 9.37 -17.20
N LYS A 170 19.79 8.30 -17.37
CA LYS A 170 21.26 8.39 -17.29
C LYS A 170 21.90 9.20 -18.42
N SER A 171 21.24 9.30 -19.57
CA SER A 171 21.74 10.06 -20.72
C SER A 171 21.42 11.56 -20.60
N GLN A 172 20.31 11.92 -19.96
CA GLN A 172 19.93 13.30 -19.65
C GLN A 172 20.77 13.94 -18.53
N GLN A 173 21.46 13.14 -17.71
CA GLN A 173 22.32 13.62 -16.62
C GLN A 173 23.80 13.82 -17.03
N LYS A 174 24.15 13.53 -18.28
CA LYS A 174 25.49 13.72 -18.86
C LYS A 174 25.59 14.90 -19.84
N CYS A 175 24.50 15.65 -20.03
CA CYS A 175 24.49 16.92 -20.74
C CYS A 175 24.48 18.09 -19.76
#